data_AF-S4NHH0-F1
#
_entry.id   AF-S4NHH0-F1
#
_cell.length_a   1.000
_cell.length_b   1.000
_cell.length_c   1.000
_cell.angle_alpha   90.00
_cell.angle_beta   90.00
_cell.angle_gamma   90.00
#
_symmetry.space_group_name_H-M   'P 1'
#
loop_
_entity.id
_entity.type
_entity.pdbx_description
1 polymer ?
#
loop_
_entity_poly.entity_id
_entity_poly.type
_entity_poly.pdbx_seq_one_letter_code
_entity_poly.pdbx_strand_id
1 'polypeptide(L)'
;MRLTSEAELARDALSTPLLSRAARLARWAGPETRVDAGGGLVDEQLPAAAEALGLSGDDAAADASEAWRVAVDTGLVEIVDEEEGTVTAGEDLALLTGGSPQDVLAVWLAALETVLADASVPDLDGLVAEDGEVDLSALDWDPEAEAEFLDGVLGNLYLLTAGEDTPAGAPVPLPALAASVIVPSDMSEPTNDVLEQVSDAMMRLDDQFRMLEPVGLVAYQPVDEALMADADEEPAAPVDDTDVSRYGMVRLTPLGLYGLRARLLEAGFEAPAVGDLADKGADALLDGTAAFPPGAAQAETEQWLQRRESLAAARELLAAARGSDAGAPLRRLRCQQALSLVGASAEPALREVLDDAELGGLARVWLTEHGAVDVPPPSEAMVYWLTIDTVAAQLAAEGNSEELRALVEGLARQHGGFFEAVWRVEHPATADVLEAMGRLHPDKKVAKEARKAAFKARSQQGG
;
A
#
# COMPACT_ATOMS: atom_id res chain seq x y z
N MET A 1 -1.98 5.74 -4.46
CA MET A 1 -3.27 5.01 -4.29
C MET A 1 -4.42 5.95 -3.91
N ARG A 2 -5.33 6.31 -4.84
CA ARG A 2 -6.50 7.17 -4.54
C ARG A 2 -7.58 6.42 -3.75
N LEU A 3 -8.00 6.95 -2.60
CA LEU A 3 -9.12 6.43 -1.84
C LEU A 3 -10.43 6.62 -2.60
N THR A 4 -11.10 5.51 -2.89
CA THR A 4 -12.49 5.48 -3.35
C THR A 4 -13.41 5.94 -2.22
N SER A 5 -14.52 6.60 -2.54
CA SER A 5 -15.43 7.08 -1.49
C SER A 5 -16.08 5.91 -0.74
N GLU A 6 -16.36 6.06 0.56
CA GLU A 6 -17.02 5.01 1.36
C GLU A 6 -18.35 4.55 0.73
N ALA A 7 -19.10 5.47 0.10
CA ALA A 7 -20.34 5.15 -0.58
C ALA A 7 -20.15 4.31 -1.86
N GLU A 8 -19.02 4.47 -2.55
CA GLU A 8 -18.65 3.62 -3.68
C GLU A 8 -18.15 2.26 -3.18
N LEU A 9 -17.28 2.24 -2.15
CA LEU A 9 -16.79 1.01 -1.54
C LEU A 9 -17.92 0.15 -0.97
N ALA A 10 -18.90 0.75 -0.28
CA ALA A 10 -20.06 0.03 0.23
C ALA A 10 -20.92 -0.56 -0.89
N ARG A 11 -21.03 0.13 -2.04
CA ARG A 11 -21.71 -0.41 -3.21
C ARG A 11 -20.95 -1.59 -3.81
N ASP A 12 -19.62 -1.48 -3.90
CA ASP A 12 -18.76 -2.55 -4.39
C ASP A 12 -18.87 -3.78 -3.47
N ALA A 13 -18.82 -3.59 -2.15
CA ALA A 13 -19.02 -4.63 -1.15
C ALA A 13 -20.36 -5.38 -1.32
N LEU A 14 -21.47 -4.66 -1.44
CA LEU A 14 -22.79 -5.26 -1.69
C LEU A 14 -22.90 -5.98 -3.03
N SER A 15 -22.02 -5.67 -3.99
CA SER A 15 -21.97 -6.31 -5.30
C SER A 15 -21.06 -7.54 -5.36
N THR A 16 -20.28 -7.81 -4.31
CA THR A 16 -19.43 -9.00 -4.25
C THR A 16 -20.29 -10.27 -4.29
N PRO A 17 -19.90 -11.29 -5.09
CA PRO A 17 -20.62 -12.55 -5.16
C PRO A 17 -20.88 -13.15 -3.77
N LEU A 18 -19.87 -13.19 -2.90
CA LEU A 18 -19.96 -13.87 -1.61
C LEU A 18 -20.93 -13.17 -0.64
N LEU A 19 -20.80 -11.86 -0.43
CA LEU A 19 -21.69 -11.13 0.48
C LEU A 19 -23.14 -11.11 -0.04
N SER A 20 -23.32 -11.03 -1.35
CA SER A 20 -24.64 -11.11 -1.99
C SER A 20 -25.31 -12.48 -1.77
N ARG A 21 -24.54 -13.57 -1.91
CA ARG A 21 -25.01 -14.94 -1.62
C ARG A 21 -25.32 -15.11 -0.13
N ALA A 22 -24.42 -14.70 0.77
CA ALA A 22 -24.62 -14.76 2.21
C ALA A 22 -25.90 -14.03 2.65
N ALA A 23 -26.10 -12.79 2.18
CA ALA A 23 -27.32 -12.02 2.46
C ALA A 23 -28.60 -12.67 1.88
N ARG A 24 -28.48 -13.39 0.76
CA ARG A 24 -29.61 -14.13 0.17
C ARG A 24 -29.93 -15.39 0.96
N LEU A 25 -28.92 -16.12 1.45
CA LEU A 25 -29.13 -17.24 2.36
C LEU A 25 -29.70 -16.80 3.71
N ALA A 26 -29.24 -15.68 4.26
CA ALA A 26 -29.79 -15.11 5.49
C ALA A 26 -31.29 -14.77 5.36
N ARG A 27 -31.73 -14.31 4.19
CA ARG A 27 -33.16 -14.08 3.89
C ARG A 27 -33.95 -15.35 3.58
N TRP A 28 -33.28 -16.39 3.09
CA TRP A 28 -33.87 -17.70 2.83
C TRP A 28 -34.03 -18.51 4.12
N ALA A 29 -33.12 -18.34 5.07
CA ALA A 29 -33.14 -18.99 6.36
C ALA A 29 -34.45 -18.73 7.10
N GLY A 30 -34.98 -19.77 7.73
CA GLY A 30 -36.22 -19.69 8.49
C GLY A 30 -36.25 -20.74 9.61
N PRO A 31 -37.39 -20.89 10.29
CA PRO A 31 -37.51 -21.78 11.45
C PRO A 31 -37.20 -23.26 11.18
N GLU A 32 -37.20 -23.68 9.92
CA GLU A 32 -36.92 -25.06 9.49
C GLU A 32 -35.46 -25.27 9.02
N THR A 33 -34.66 -24.20 9.00
CA THR A 33 -33.24 -24.27 8.66
C THR A 33 -32.48 -24.87 9.84
N ARG A 34 -31.67 -25.90 9.56
CA ARG A 34 -30.94 -26.67 10.55
C ARG A 34 -29.44 -26.53 10.33
N VAL A 35 -28.70 -26.34 11.41
CA VAL A 35 -27.24 -26.34 11.40
C VAL A 35 -26.67 -27.53 12.17
N ASP A 36 -25.43 -27.90 11.84
CA ASP A 36 -24.65 -28.88 12.59
C ASP A 36 -23.97 -28.24 13.83
N ALA A 37 -23.18 -29.04 14.54
CA ALA A 37 -22.48 -28.60 15.75
C ALA A 37 -21.42 -27.50 15.50
N GLY A 38 -20.98 -27.31 14.27
CA GLY A 38 -20.08 -26.25 13.84
C GLY A 38 -20.81 -25.02 13.29
N GLY A 39 -22.14 -24.99 13.31
CA GLY A 39 -22.94 -23.92 12.72
C GLY A 39 -23.07 -24.01 11.19
N GLY A 40 -22.52 -25.06 10.56
CA GLY A 40 -22.63 -25.33 9.14
C GLY A 40 -24.04 -25.78 8.75
N LEU A 41 -24.49 -25.46 7.54
CA LEU A 41 -25.78 -25.93 7.04
C LEU A 41 -25.71 -27.45 6.83
N VAL A 42 -26.68 -28.20 7.34
CA VAL A 42 -26.70 -29.66 7.18
C VAL A 42 -26.71 -30.07 5.70
N ASP A 43 -26.02 -31.17 5.36
CA ASP A 43 -25.87 -31.65 3.98
C ASP A 43 -27.19 -31.80 3.21
N GLU A 44 -28.27 -32.19 3.91
CA GLU A 44 -29.57 -32.36 3.29
C GLU A 44 -30.20 -31.04 2.80
N GLN A 45 -29.76 -29.90 3.33
CA GLN A 45 -30.26 -28.57 2.99
C GLN A 45 -29.35 -27.82 2.01
N LEU A 46 -28.11 -28.26 1.80
CA LEU A 46 -27.17 -27.64 0.83
C LEU A 46 -27.73 -27.56 -0.60
N PRO A 47 -28.37 -28.61 -1.17
CA PRO A 47 -28.95 -28.51 -2.52
C PRO A 47 -30.05 -27.45 -2.64
N ALA A 48 -30.87 -27.30 -1.60
CA ALA A 48 -31.93 -26.30 -1.57
C ALA A 48 -31.38 -24.88 -1.41
N ALA A 49 -30.31 -24.72 -0.63
CA ALA A 49 -29.59 -23.45 -0.50
C ALA A 49 -28.92 -23.06 -1.84
N ALA A 50 -28.27 -24.00 -2.52
CA ALA A 50 -27.67 -23.79 -3.84
C ALA A 50 -28.73 -23.37 -4.89
N GLU A 51 -29.88 -24.05 -4.92
CA GLU A 51 -31.02 -23.66 -5.77
C GLU A 51 -31.53 -22.26 -5.40
N ALA A 52 -31.64 -21.96 -4.10
CA ALA A 52 -32.05 -20.65 -3.62
C ALA A 52 -31.07 -19.54 -4.02
N LEU A 53 -29.79 -19.85 -4.25
CA LEU A 53 -28.78 -18.94 -4.80
C LEU A 53 -28.77 -18.88 -6.34
N GLY A 54 -29.33 -19.89 -7.00
CA GLY A 54 -29.28 -20.05 -8.45
C GLY A 54 -27.96 -20.63 -8.95
N LEU A 55 -27.27 -21.40 -8.09
CA LEU A 55 -26.02 -22.08 -8.41
C LEU A 55 -26.31 -23.44 -9.06
N SER A 56 -25.39 -23.88 -9.92
CA SER A 56 -25.48 -25.16 -10.63
C SER A 56 -24.08 -25.65 -10.97
N GLY A 57 -23.88 -26.97 -11.04
CA GLY A 57 -22.57 -27.57 -11.24
C GLY A 57 -22.14 -28.36 -10.02
N ASP A 58 -20.94 -28.93 -10.08
CA ASP A 58 -20.42 -29.82 -9.04
C ASP A 58 -20.04 -29.02 -7.77
N ASP A 59 -19.63 -27.75 -7.92
CA ASP A 59 -19.24 -26.86 -6.81
C ASP A 59 -20.43 -26.15 -6.13
N ALA A 60 -21.66 -26.32 -6.64
CA ALA A 60 -22.81 -25.53 -6.19
C ALA A 60 -23.14 -25.71 -4.71
N ALA A 61 -22.90 -26.91 -4.15
CA ALA A 61 -23.09 -27.18 -2.74
C ALA A 61 -21.96 -26.57 -1.88
N ALA A 62 -20.72 -26.60 -2.37
CA ALA A 62 -19.56 -26.00 -1.69
C ALA A 62 -19.72 -24.46 -1.62
N ASP A 63 -20.04 -23.82 -2.74
CA ASP A 63 -20.34 -22.38 -2.81
C ASP A 63 -21.49 -21.96 -1.88
N ALA A 64 -22.52 -22.82 -1.73
CA ALA A 64 -23.63 -22.55 -0.83
C ALA A 64 -23.23 -22.70 0.65
N SER A 65 -22.36 -23.68 0.96
CA SER A 65 -21.80 -23.88 2.29
C SER A 65 -20.89 -22.72 2.70
N GLU A 66 -20.02 -22.26 1.79
CA GLU A 66 -19.16 -21.09 1.99
C GLU A 66 -19.99 -19.83 2.28
N ALA A 67 -20.99 -19.52 1.44
CA ALA A 67 -21.86 -18.38 1.64
C ALA A 67 -22.67 -18.49 2.96
N TRP A 68 -23.00 -19.70 3.40
CA TRP A 68 -23.68 -19.92 4.69
C TRP A 68 -22.76 -19.59 5.86
N ARG A 69 -21.53 -20.11 5.86
CA ARG A 69 -20.53 -19.81 6.90
C ARG A 69 -20.33 -18.31 7.04
N VAL A 70 -20.11 -17.62 5.92
CA VAL A 70 -20.00 -16.15 5.90
C VAL A 70 -21.25 -15.51 6.50
N ALA A 71 -22.46 -15.98 6.18
CA ALA A 71 -23.69 -15.42 6.75
C ALA A 71 -23.77 -15.57 8.28
N VAL A 72 -23.28 -16.68 8.83
CA VAL A 72 -23.23 -16.90 10.29
C VAL A 72 -22.17 -16.02 10.94
N ASP A 73 -20.93 -16.05 10.43
CA ASP A 73 -19.80 -15.33 11.04
C ASP A 73 -19.93 -13.81 10.97
N THR A 74 -20.65 -13.31 9.96
CA THR A 74 -20.93 -11.87 9.79
C THR A 74 -22.18 -11.40 10.53
N GLY A 75 -22.84 -12.27 11.31
CA GLY A 75 -24.05 -11.92 12.04
C GLY A 75 -25.29 -11.67 11.16
N LEU A 76 -25.25 -12.07 9.88
CA LEU A 76 -26.43 -12.04 9.01
C LEU A 76 -27.43 -13.13 9.39
N VAL A 77 -26.93 -14.24 9.96
CA VAL A 77 -27.70 -15.34 10.55
C VAL A 77 -27.22 -15.55 11.98
N GLU A 78 -28.15 -15.67 12.90
CA GLU A 78 -27.87 -16.00 14.30
C GLU A 78 -28.36 -17.41 14.61
N ILE A 79 -27.52 -18.20 15.29
CA ILE A 79 -27.90 -19.49 15.85
C ILE A 79 -28.65 -19.23 17.17
N VAL A 80 -29.93 -19.60 17.21
CA VAL A 80 -30.83 -19.32 18.34
C VAL A 80 -30.73 -20.41 19.40
N ASP A 81 -30.54 -21.65 18.97
CA ASP A 81 -30.40 -22.82 19.84
C ASP A 81 -29.31 -23.74 19.26
N GLU A 82 -28.19 -23.84 19.97
CA GLU A 82 -27.05 -24.68 19.58
C GLU A 82 -27.37 -26.19 19.72
N GLU A 83 -28.25 -26.58 20.65
CA GLU A 83 -28.60 -28.00 20.86
C GLU A 83 -29.59 -28.49 19.80
N GLU A 84 -30.56 -27.65 19.42
CA GLU A 84 -31.55 -27.95 18.38
C GLU A 84 -31.08 -27.53 16.97
N GLY A 85 -29.98 -26.78 16.87
CA GLY A 85 -29.39 -26.31 15.61
C GLY A 85 -30.32 -25.37 14.83
N THR A 86 -31.06 -24.49 15.52
CA THR A 86 -32.03 -23.59 14.87
C THR A 86 -31.48 -22.18 14.71
N VAL A 87 -31.95 -21.48 13.67
CA VAL A 87 -31.41 -20.17 13.27
C VAL A 87 -32.48 -19.11 13.03
N THR A 88 -32.06 -17.85 13.06
CA THR A 88 -32.87 -16.69 12.69
C THR A 88 -32.05 -15.67 11.91
N ALA A 89 -32.72 -14.69 11.31
CA ALA A 89 -32.02 -13.57 10.67
C ALA A 89 -31.39 -12.69 11.75
N GLY A 90 -30.09 -12.47 11.66
CA GLY A 90 -29.35 -11.64 12.61
C GLY A 90 -29.52 -10.15 12.36
N GLU A 91 -29.09 -9.35 13.34
CA GLU A 91 -29.28 -7.89 13.30
C GLU A 91 -28.53 -7.19 12.16
N ASP A 92 -27.38 -7.73 11.75
CA ASP A 92 -26.51 -7.15 10.73
C ASP A 92 -27.10 -7.24 9.32
N LEU A 93 -28.08 -8.12 9.10
CA LEU A 93 -28.82 -8.19 7.84
C LEU A 93 -29.56 -6.88 7.52
N ALA A 94 -30.04 -6.17 8.55
CA ALA A 94 -30.70 -4.89 8.39
C ALA A 94 -29.71 -3.79 7.96
N LEU A 95 -28.45 -3.87 8.40
CA LEU A 95 -27.41 -2.89 8.08
C LEU A 95 -27.12 -2.85 6.57
N LEU A 96 -27.19 -3.99 5.89
CA LEU A 96 -26.95 -4.09 4.43
C LEU A 96 -27.91 -3.26 3.58
N THR A 97 -29.10 -2.92 4.09
CA THR A 97 -30.12 -2.17 3.33
C THR A 97 -30.57 -0.87 3.99
N GLY A 98 -30.42 -0.74 5.31
CA GLY A 98 -30.83 0.42 6.09
C GLY A 98 -29.70 1.16 6.81
N GLY A 99 -28.48 0.62 6.80
CA GLY A 99 -27.31 1.19 7.46
C GLY A 99 -26.61 2.30 6.66
N SER A 100 -25.58 2.87 7.28
CA SER A 100 -24.62 3.77 6.65
C SER A 100 -23.64 2.99 5.76
N PRO A 101 -22.92 3.65 4.81
CA PRO A 101 -21.85 2.99 4.08
C PRO A 101 -20.80 2.32 4.97
N GLN A 102 -20.52 2.90 6.15
CA GLN A 102 -19.60 2.33 7.12
C GLN A 102 -20.13 1.04 7.74
N ASP A 103 -21.44 0.97 8.02
CA ASP A 103 -22.06 -0.23 8.58
C ASP A 103 -21.96 -1.40 7.60
N VAL A 104 -22.19 -1.13 6.30
CA VAL A 104 -22.00 -2.13 5.23
C VAL A 104 -20.55 -2.59 5.13
N LEU A 105 -19.60 -1.65 5.22
CA LEU A 105 -18.17 -1.97 5.16
C LEU A 105 -17.70 -2.75 6.38
N ALA A 106 -18.28 -2.52 7.56
CA ALA A 106 -17.99 -3.31 8.76
C ALA A 106 -18.42 -4.78 8.59
N VAL A 107 -19.62 -5.01 8.07
CA VAL A 107 -20.10 -6.38 7.74
C VAL A 107 -19.21 -7.03 6.68
N TRP A 108 -18.80 -6.28 5.66
CA TRP A 108 -17.89 -6.79 4.63
C TRP A 108 -16.49 -7.11 5.19
N LEU A 109 -15.95 -6.31 6.11
CA LEU A 109 -14.68 -6.59 6.77
C LEU A 109 -14.77 -7.89 7.58
N ALA A 110 -15.88 -8.13 8.31
CA ALA A 110 -16.10 -9.41 8.98
C ALA A 110 -16.14 -10.57 7.98
N ALA A 111 -16.78 -10.40 6.82
CA ALA A 111 -16.79 -11.42 5.78
C ALA A 111 -15.39 -11.71 5.24
N LEU A 112 -14.57 -10.67 5.06
CA LEU A 112 -13.19 -10.78 4.63
C LEU A 112 -12.35 -11.56 5.64
N GLU A 113 -12.51 -11.30 6.94
CA GLU A 113 -11.81 -12.04 8.00
C GLU A 113 -12.13 -13.54 7.96
N THR A 114 -13.40 -13.91 7.79
CA THR A 114 -13.81 -15.32 7.62
C THR A 114 -13.11 -15.97 6.43
N VAL A 115 -13.09 -15.30 5.28
CA VAL A 115 -12.47 -15.87 4.06
C VAL A 115 -10.95 -15.94 4.16
N LEU A 116 -10.31 -14.99 4.83
CA LEU A 116 -8.85 -15.03 5.07
C LEU A 116 -8.47 -16.17 6.03
N ALA A 117 -9.29 -16.44 7.04
CA ALA A 117 -9.12 -17.59 7.91
C ALA A 117 -9.24 -18.90 7.11
N ASP A 118 -10.26 -19.02 6.27
CA ASP A 118 -10.46 -20.20 5.40
C ASP A 118 -9.32 -20.35 4.38
N ALA A 119 -8.86 -19.27 3.75
CA ALA A 119 -7.76 -19.29 2.79
C ALA A 119 -6.40 -19.70 3.41
N SER A 120 -6.26 -19.61 4.73
CA SER A 120 -5.06 -20.06 5.44
C SER A 120 -5.10 -21.57 5.76
N VAL A 121 -6.22 -22.24 5.48
CA VAL A 121 -6.38 -23.69 5.65
C VAL A 121 -5.99 -24.38 4.34
N PRO A 122 -5.09 -25.38 4.36
CA PRO A 122 -4.72 -26.13 3.15
C PRO A 122 -5.90 -26.94 2.65
N ASP A 123 -5.94 -27.20 1.34
CA ASP A 123 -6.94 -28.11 0.78
C ASP A 123 -6.81 -29.50 1.42
N LEU A 124 -7.91 -29.98 1.98
CA LEU A 124 -8.00 -31.25 2.69
C LEU A 124 -8.52 -32.38 1.80
N ASP A 125 -8.79 -32.11 0.51
CA ASP A 125 -9.24 -33.13 -0.42
C ASP A 125 -8.19 -34.25 -0.55
N GLY A 126 -8.58 -35.46 -0.10
CA GLY A 126 -7.72 -36.64 -0.04
C GLY A 126 -7.14 -36.97 1.35
N LEU A 127 -7.37 -36.15 2.37
CA LEU A 127 -6.87 -36.32 3.75
C LEU A 127 -7.95 -36.71 4.76
N VAL A 128 -9.20 -36.77 4.31
CA VAL A 128 -10.32 -37.31 5.07
C VAL A 128 -10.18 -38.83 5.13
N ALA A 129 -9.92 -39.38 6.31
CA ALA A 129 -9.89 -40.83 6.51
C ALA A 129 -11.29 -41.45 6.25
N GLU A 130 -11.37 -42.77 6.04
CA GLU A 130 -12.65 -43.47 5.76
C GLU A 130 -13.72 -43.27 6.85
N ASP A 131 -13.34 -42.78 8.04
CA ASP A 131 -14.20 -42.44 9.18
C ASP A 131 -14.54 -40.94 9.32
N GLY A 132 -14.07 -40.09 8.39
CA GLY A 132 -14.35 -38.65 8.38
C GLY A 132 -13.41 -37.81 9.25
N GLU A 133 -12.40 -38.42 9.90
CA GLU A 133 -11.41 -37.69 10.68
C GLU A 133 -10.31 -37.14 9.76
N VAL A 134 -10.01 -35.84 9.86
CA VAL A 134 -8.93 -35.19 9.10
C VAL A 134 -7.63 -35.39 9.87
N ASP A 135 -6.68 -36.14 9.31
CA ASP A 135 -5.36 -36.31 9.93
C ASP A 135 -4.44 -35.12 9.63
N LEU A 136 -4.69 -34.00 10.30
CA LEU A 136 -3.86 -32.79 10.21
C LEU A 136 -2.42 -33.02 10.67
N SER A 137 -2.16 -34.09 11.44
CA SER A 137 -0.82 -34.41 11.96
C SER A 137 0.10 -35.03 10.91
N ALA A 138 -0.45 -35.51 9.78
CA ALA A 138 0.30 -36.03 8.66
C ALA A 138 0.88 -34.94 7.73
N LEU A 139 0.35 -33.71 7.79
CA LEU A 139 0.70 -32.61 6.87
C LEU A 139 1.89 -31.74 7.27
N ASP A 140 2.45 -31.87 8.47
CA ASP A 140 3.39 -30.86 9.02
C ASP A 140 2.85 -29.42 8.88
N TRP A 141 1.52 -29.26 8.94
CA TRP A 141 0.84 -27.99 8.74
C TRP A 141 0.92 -27.13 10.01
N ASP A 142 1.45 -25.92 9.85
CA ASP A 142 1.48 -24.90 10.89
C ASP A 142 0.50 -23.77 10.52
N PRO A 143 -0.66 -23.67 11.20
CA PRO A 143 -1.67 -22.66 10.88
C PRO A 143 -1.17 -21.23 11.12
N GLU A 144 -0.27 -21.03 12.09
CA GLU A 144 0.30 -19.70 12.37
C GLU A 144 1.24 -19.29 11.23
N ALA A 145 2.04 -20.23 10.72
CA ALA A 145 2.95 -19.97 9.61
C ALA A 145 2.23 -19.73 8.28
N GLU A 146 1.14 -20.45 8.00
CA GLU A 146 0.34 -20.23 6.79
C GLU A 146 -0.37 -18.87 6.81
N ALA A 147 -0.93 -18.48 7.96
CA ALA A 147 -1.51 -17.15 8.13
C ALA A 147 -0.46 -16.04 7.96
N GLU A 148 0.73 -16.20 8.58
CA GLU A 148 1.84 -15.23 8.44
C GLU A 148 2.34 -15.13 6.99
N PHE A 149 2.39 -16.26 6.27
CA PHE A 149 2.74 -16.28 4.86
C PHE A 149 1.73 -15.48 4.01
N LEU A 150 0.43 -15.75 4.17
CA LEU A 150 -0.61 -15.05 3.42
C LEU A 150 -0.66 -13.56 3.77
N ASP A 151 -0.56 -13.20 5.06
CA ASP A 151 -0.48 -11.81 5.51
C ASP A 151 0.75 -11.09 4.92
N GLY A 152 1.91 -11.76 4.87
CA GLY A 152 3.12 -11.25 4.24
C GLY A 152 2.94 -11.00 2.74
N VAL A 153 2.29 -11.94 2.04
CA VAL A 153 1.96 -11.80 0.61
C VAL A 153 1.00 -10.63 0.36
N LEU A 154 -0.08 -10.52 1.14
CA LEU A 154 -1.06 -9.45 1.02
C LEU A 154 -0.46 -8.08 1.37
N GLY A 155 0.42 -8.02 2.38
CA GLY A 155 1.19 -6.82 2.72
C GLY A 155 2.10 -6.37 1.57
N ASN A 156 2.85 -7.30 0.97
CA ASN A 156 3.68 -7.00 -0.20
C ASN A 156 2.83 -6.57 -1.41
N LEU A 157 1.70 -7.22 -1.65
CA LEU A 157 0.77 -6.83 -2.72
C LEU A 157 0.19 -5.43 -2.48
N TYR A 158 -0.12 -5.07 -1.23
CA TYR A 158 -0.53 -3.72 -0.85
C TYR A 158 0.57 -2.70 -1.16
N LEU A 159 1.82 -2.98 -0.76
CA LEU A 159 2.96 -2.10 -1.02
C LEU A 159 3.26 -1.94 -2.51
N LEU A 160 3.20 -3.02 -3.29
CA LEU A 160 3.38 -2.98 -4.75
C LEU A 160 2.27 -2.20 -5.44
N THR A 161 1.04 -2.29 -4.94
CA THR A 161 -0.11 -1.53 -5.47
C THR A 161 -0.07 -0.06 -5.03
N ALA A 162 0.47 0.23 -3.85
CA ALA A 162 0.61 1.58 -3.31
C ALA A 162 1.84 2.33 -3.84
N GLY A 163 2.90 1.59 -4.20
CA GLY A 163 4.18 2.07 -4.72
C GLY A 163 4.14 2.49 -6.19
N GLU A 164 5.25 3.06 -6.67
CA GLU A 164 5.39 3.64 -8.01
C GLU A 164 6.00 2.74 -9.06
N ASP A 165 6.62 1.64 -8.65
CA ASP A 165 7.40 0.78 -9.55
C ASP A 165 6.51 0.01 -10.54
N THR A 166 5.19 -0.01 -10.30
CA THR A 166 4.20 -0.67 -11.15
C THR A 166 3.15 0.34 -11.61
N PRO A 167 2.74 0.36 -12.90
CA PRO A 167 1.65 1.22 -13.36
C PRO A 167 0.42 1.02 -12.47
N ALA A 168 -0.17 2.10 -11.98
CA ALA A 168 -1.25 2.03 -10.99
C ALA A 168 -2.35 1.03 -11.39
N GLY A 169 -2.50 -0.04 -10.61
CA GLY A 169 -3.49 -1.09 -10.81
C GLY A 169 -3.13 -2.15 -11.87
N ALA A 170 -1.87 -2.22 -12.32
CA ALA A 170 -1.41 -3.34 -13.15
C ALA A 170 -1.29 -4.62 -12.30
N PRO A 171 -1.70 -5.77 -12.86
CA PRO A 171 -1.63 -7.03 -12.14
C PRO A 171 -0.19 -7.54 -11.99
N VAL A 172 0.05 -8.21 -10.88
CA VAL A 172 1.32 -8.80 -10.46
C VAL A 172 1.30 -10.29 -10.77
N PRO A 173 2.33 -10.85 -11.42
CA PRO A 173 2.47 -12.29 -11.59
C PRO A 173 2.66 -13.02 -10.27
N LEU A 174 2.00 -14.17 -10.08
CA LEU A 174 2.16 -14.97 -8.86
C LEU A 174 3.62 -15.39 -8.57
N PRO A 175 4.46 -15.79 -9.57
CA PRO A 175 5.86 -16.11 -9.30
C PRO A 175 6.65 -14.94 -8.70
N ALA A 176 6.36 -13.71 -9.16
CA ALA A 176 7.02 -12.51 -8.64
C ALA A 176 6.56 -12.20 -7.21
N LEU A 177 5.27 -12.41 -6.92
CA LEU A 177 4.71 -12.20 -5.60
C LEU A 177 5.22 -13.25 -4.60
N ALA A 178 5.24 -14.53 -4.96
CA ALA A 178 5.82 -15.61 -4.16
C ALA A 178 7.31 -15.37 -3.88
N ALA A 179 8.08 -14.99 -4.91
CA ALA A 179 9.49 -14.66 -4.76
C ALA A 179 9.74 -13.49 -3.81
N SER A 180 8.81 -12.51 -3.74
CA SER A 180 8.96 -11.34 -2.86
C SER A 180 8.97 -11.68 -1.36
N VAL A 181 8.39 -12.81 -0.96
CA VAL A 181 8.33 -13.28 0.42
C VAL A 181 9.40 -14.33 0.70
N ILE A 182 9.70 -15.18 -0.29
CA ILE A 182 10.59 -16.34 -0.13
C ILE A 182 12.05 -16.00 -0.38
N VAL A 183 12.36 -15.15 -1.37
CA VAL A 183 13.73 -14.88 -1.79
C VAL A 183 14.34 -13.81 -0.88
N PRO A 184 15.44 -14.11 -0.16
CA PRO A 184 16.10 -13.12 0.68
C PRO A 184 16.65 -11.96 -0.15
N SER A 185 16.43 -10.73 0.32
CA SER A 185 16.84 -9.51 -0.40
C SER A 185 18.37 -9.34 -0.60
N ASP A 186 19.20 -10.11 0.10
CA ASP A 186 20.68 -10.12 -0.06
C ASP A 186 21.19 -11.25 -0.97
N MET A 187 20.28 -12.10 -1.49
CA MET A 187 20.62 -13.19 -2.39
C MET A 187 20.76 -12.70 -3.85
N SER A 188 21.89 -12.99 -4.48
CA SER A 188 22.16 -12.54 -5.85
C SER A 188 21.45 -13.39 -6.93
N GLU A 189 21.38 -14.70 -6.73
CA GLU A 189 20.71 -15.66 -7.64
C GLU A 189 20.00 -16.73 -6.80
N PRO A 190 18.71 -17.02 -7.04
CA PRO A 190 17.98 -18.08 -6.35
C PRO A 190 18.60 -19.45 -6.61
N THR A 191 18.70 -20.29 -5.57
CA THR A 191 19.07 -21.71 -5.71
C THR A 191 17.89 -22.52 -6.26
N ASN A 192 18.14 -23.73 -6.78
CA ASN A 192 17.07 -24.62 -7.23
C ASN A 192 16.03 -24.89 -6.14
N ASP A 193 16.48 -25.12 -4.90
CA ASP A 193 15.59 -25.35 -3.76
C ASP A 193 14.67 -24.13 -3.49
N VAL A 194 15.16 -22.91 -3.71
CA VAL A 194 14.36 -21.68 -3.58
C VAL A 194 13.37 -21.55 -4.74
N LEU A 195 13.77 -21.94 -5.96
CA LEU A 195 12.85 -21.94 -7.11
C LEU A 195 11.72 -22.96 -6.96
N GLU A 196 12.00 -24.11 -6.35
CA GLU A 196 10.99 -25.11 -5.99
C GLU A 196 10.00 -24.53 -4.96
N GLN A 197 10.50 -23.93 -3.87
CA GLN A 197 9.65 -23.25 -2.88
C GLN A 197 8.79 -22.13 -3.48
N VAL A 198 9.32 -21.35 -4.42
CA VAL A 198 8.57 -20.31 -5.13
C VAL A 198 7.46 -20.92 -5.99
N SER A 199 7.71 -22.08 -6.61
CA SER A 199 6.71 -22.79 -7.43
C SER A 199 5.59 -23.37 -6.55
N ASP A 200 5.94 -23.98 -5.42
CA ASP A 200 4.96 -24.50 -4.45
C ASP A 200 4.11 -23.37 -3.84
N ALA A 201 4.75 -22.25 -3.51
CA ALA A 201 4.05 -21.06 -3.04
C ALA A 201 3.14 -20.44 -4.12
N MET A 202 3.56 -20.45 -5.39
CA MET A 202 2.71 -19.99 -6.49
C MET A 202 1.44 -20.82 -6.61
N MET A 203 1.54 -22.15 -6.50
CA MET A 203 0.39 -23.05 -6.53
C MET A 203 -0.54 -22.81 -5.34
N ARG A 204 0.01 -22.70 -4.12
CA ARG A 204 -0.78 -22.35 -2.93
C ARG A 204 -1.51 -21.01 -3.09
N LEU A 205 -0.83 -20.00 -3.65
CA LEU A 205 -1.43 -18.69 -3.92
C LEU A 205 -2.53 -18.76 -4.98
N ASP A 206 -2.47 -19.72 -5.92
CA ASP A 206 -3.53 -19.92 -6.90
C ASP A 206 -4.86 -20.24 -6.22
N ASP A 207 -4.84 -21.24 -5.32
CA ASP A 207 -6.02 -21.66 -4.57
C ASP A 207 -6.51 -20.56 -3.62
N GLN A 208 -5.58 -19.91 -2.91
CA GLN A 208 -5.90 -18.81 -1.99
C GLN A 208 -6.58 -17.64 -2.71
N PHE A 209 -6.08 -17.22 -3.87
CA PHE A 209 -6.68 -16.11 -4.59
C PHE A 209 -8.00 -16.45 -5.28
N ARG A 210 -8.25 -17.73 -5.64
CA ARG A 210 -9.58 -18.20 -6.05
C ARG A 210 -10.61 -18.02 -4.93
N MET A 211 -10.24 -18.29 -3.68
CA MET A 211 -11.10 -18.07 -2.52
C MET A 211 -11.30 -16.58 -2.19
N LEU A 212 -10.28 -15.76 -2.39
CA LEU A 212 -10.33 -14.32 -2.06
C LEU A 212 -11.00 -13.44 -3.13
N GLU A 213 -11.15 -13.92 -4.36
CA GLU A 213 -11.83 -13.18 -5.43
C GLU A 213 -13.33 -12.98 -5.19
N PRO A 214 -14.13 -13.98 -4.76
CA PRO A 214 -15.57 -13.85 -4.49
C PRO A 214 -15.94 -12.82 -3.41
N VAL A 215 -15.08 -12.61 -2.41
CA VAL A 215 -15.26 -11.55 -1.39
C VAL A 215 -14.82 -10.18 -1.89
N GLY A 216 -14.21 -10.12 -3.09
CA GLY A 216 -13.83 -8.88 -3.76
C GLY A 216 -12.51 -8.29 -3.28
N LEU A 217 -11.66 -9.05 -2.57
CA LEU A 217 -10.34 -8.57 -2.15
C LEU A 217 -9.42 -8.36 -3.37
N VAL A 218 -9.41 -9.32 -4.28
CA VAL A 218 -8.56 -9.31 -5.48
C VAL A 218 -9.38 -9.44 -6.76
N ALA A 219 -8.85 -8.90 -7.85
CA ALA A 219 -9.22 -9.33 -9.19
C ALA A 219 -8.13 -10.29 -9.67
N TYR A 220 -8.53 -11.51 -10.00
CA TYR A 220 -7.60 -12.62 -10.13
C TYR A 220 -7.75 -13.33 -11.47
N GLN A 221 -6.62 -13.75 -12.03
CA GLN A 221 -6.53 -14.62 -13.18
C GLN A 221 -5.80 -15.88 -12.73
N PRO A 222 -6.47 -17.06 -12.74
CA PRO A 222 -5.86 -18.33 -12.39
C PRO A 222 -4.66 -18.73 -13.26
N VAL A 223 -3.80 -19.57 -12.69
CA VAL A 223 -2.78 -20.33 -13.42
C VAL A 223 -3.46 -21.17 -14.49
N ASP A 224 -2.87 -21.18 -15.68
CA ASP A 224 -3.34 -21.96 -16.81
C ASP A 224 -3.27 -23.46 -16.46
N GLU A 225 -4.42 -24.15 -16.49
CA GLU A 225 -4.52 -25.59 -16.23
C GLU A 225 -3.57 -26.43 -17.10
N ALA A 226 -3.22 -25.94 -18.31
CA ALA A 226 -2.25 -26.62 -19.17
C ALA A 226 -0.81 -26.63 -18.62
N LEU A 227 -0.49 -25.76 -17.64
CA LEU A 227 0.77 -25.81 -16.88
C LEU A 227 0.71 -26.81 -15.72
N MET A 228 -0.50 -27.20 -15.29
CA MET A 228 -0.72 -28.19 -14.24
C MET A 228 -0.84 -29.62 -14.76
N ALA A 229 -1.02 -29.81 -16.08
CA ALA A 229 -1.07 -31.12 -16.70
C ALA A 229 0.30 -31.83 -16.61
N ASP A 230 0.27 -33.15 -16.34
CA ASP A 230 1.48 -33.96 -16.25
C ASP A 230 2.36 -33.79 -17.50
N ALA A 231 3.69 -33.77 -17.33
CA ALA A 231 4.66 -33.63 -18.43
C ALA A 231 4.57 -34.74 -19.50
N ASP A 232 3.81 -35.81 -19.23
CA ASP A 232 3.53 -36.92 -20.13
C ASP A 232 2.28 -36.68 -21.02
N GLU A 233 1.49 -35.62 -20.78
CA GLU A 233 0.40 -35.18 -21.65
C GLU A 233 0.90 -34.20 -22.72
N GLU A 234 0.72 -34.57 -23.99
CA GLU A 234 1.15 -33.74 -25.12
C GLU A 234 0.30 -32.45 -25.16
N PRO A 235 0.90 -31.26 -25.02
CA PRO A 235 0.13 -30.02 -24.97
C PRO A 235 -0.67 -29.85 -26.26
N ALA A 236 -1.96 -29.52 -26.12
CA ALA A 236 -2.90 -29.44 -27.25
C ALA A 236 -2.54 -28.37 -28.29
N ALA A 237 -1.62 -27.44 -27.96
CA ALA A 237 -1.13 -26.38 -28.84
C ALA A 237 0.35 -26.04 -28.53
N PRO A 238 1.11 -25.48 -29.50
CA PRO A 238 2.45 -24.97 -29.23
C PRO A 238 2.37 -23.86 -28.18
N VAL A 239 3.14 -24.06 -27.12
CA VAL A 239 3.14 -23.26 -25.91
C VAL A 239 4.14 -22.12 -26.03
N ASP A 240 3.75 -20.89 -25.69
CA ASP A 240 4.69 -19.77 -25.56
C ASP A 240 5.15 -19.67 -24.10
N ASP A 241 6.33 -20.23 -23.81
CA ASP A 241 6.93 -20.24 -22.47
C ASP A 241 7.35 -18.83 -21.99
N THR A 242 7.18 -17.80 -22.82
CA THR A 242 7.51 -16.41 -22.45
C THR A 242 6.30 -15.61 -21.94
N ASP A 243 5.09 -16.16 -22.01
CA ASP A 243 3.89 -15.49 -21.49
C ASP A 243 3.73 -15.70 -19.98
N VAL A 244 4.18 -14.70 -19.22
CA VAL A 244 4.12 -14.67 -17.75
C VAL A 244 2.68 -14.74 -17.22
N SER A 245 1.68 -14.32 -18.00
CA SER A 245 0.27 -14.30 -17.55
C SER A 245 -0.32 -15.69 -17.33
N ARG A 246 0.31 -16.74 -17.86
CA ARG A 246 -0.10 -18.14 -17.68
C ARG A 246 0.19 -18.65 -16.27
N TYR A 247 1.11 -18.03 -15.56
CA TYR A 247 1.45 -18.37 -14.17
C TYR A 247 0.56 -17.66 -13.14
N GLY A 248 -0.62 -17.18 -13.57
CA GLY A 248 -1.56 -16.47 -12.73
C GLY A 248 -1.18 -15.01 -12.51
N MET A 249 -2.20 -14.16 -12.44
CA MET A 249 -2.05 -12.71 -12.29
C MET A 249 -3.03 -12.19 -11.24
N VAL A 250 -2.55 -11.36 -10.32
CA VAL A 250 -3.38 -10.82 -9.22
C VAL A 250 -3.24 -9.32 -9.10
N ARG A 251 -4.34 -8.63 -8.77
CA ARG A 251 -4.29 -7.23 -8.32
C ARG A 251 -5.34 -6.99 -7.24
N LEU A 252 -5.05 -6.06 -6.35
CA LEU A 252 -6.05 -5.61 -5.39
C LEU A 252 -7.16 -4.82 -6.10
N THR A 253 -8.40 -5.07 -5.70
CA THR A 253 -9.52 -4.20 -6.05
C THR A 253 -9.48 -2.94 -5.17
N PRO A 254 -10.24 -1.87 -5.50
CA PRO A 254 -10.40 -0.74 -4.58
C PRO A 254 -10.94 -1.14 -3.20
N LEU A 255 -11.81 -2.15 -3.16
CA LEU A 255 -12.37 -2.69 -1.93
C LEU A 255 -11.32 -3.50 -1.15
N GLY A 256 -10.50 -4.31 -1.82
CA GLY A 256 -9.40 -5.02 -1.20
C GLY A 256 -8.33 -4.10 -0.63
N LEU A 257 -8.02 -2.99 -1.31
CA LEU A 257 -7.13 -1.95 -0.77
C LEU A 257 -7.68 -1.34 0.53
N TYR A 258 -8.99 -1.09 0.58
CA TYR A 258 -9.64 -0.64 1.81
C TYR A 258 -9.52 -1.68 2.93
N GLY A 259 -9.83 -2.96 2.63
CA GLY A 259 -9.76 -4.06 3.60
C GLY A 259 -8.37 -4.28 4.18
N LEU A 260 -7.35 -4.42 3.32
CA LEU A 260 -5.97 -4.61 3.78
C LEU A 260 -5.46 -3.39 4.55
N ARG A 261 -5.82 -2.18 4.14
CA ARG A 261 -5.47 -0.97 4.91
C ARG A 261 -6.10 -0.97 6.29
N ALA A 262 -7.37 -1.36 6.43
CA ALA A 262 -8.04 -1.44 7.72
C ALA A 262 -7.31 -2.43 8.65
N ARG A 263 -6.97 -3.63 8.14
CA ARG A 263 -6.18 -4.63 8.86
C ARG A 263 -4.80 -4.13 9.27
N LEU A 264 -4.04 -3.51 8.35
CA LEU A 264 -2.72 -2.97 8.65
C LEU A 264 -2.77 -1.91 9.77
N LEU A 265 -3.77 -1.01 9.72
CA LEU A 265 -3.96 0.01 10.75
C LEU A 265 -4.34 -0.60 12.10
N GLU A 266 -5.19 -1.62 12.12
CA GLU A 266 -5.57 -2.34 13.33
C GLU A 266 -4.37 -3.07 13.97
N ALA A 267 -3.51 -3.66 13.14
CA ALA A 267 -2.24 -4.25 13.56
C ALA A 267 -1.17 -3.20 13.95
N GLY A 268 -1.46 -1.91 13.83
CA GLY A 268 -0.57 -0.82 14.24
C GLY A 268 0.49 -0.43 13.22
N PHE A 269 0.40 -0.92 11.98
CA PHE A 269 1.26 -0.48 10.88
C PHE A 269 0.78 0.86 10.30
N GLU A 270 1.72 1.66 9.81
CA GLU A 270 1.37 2.84 9.01
C GLU A 270 0.98 2.39 7.60
N ALA A 271 -0.30 2.57 7.23
CA ALA A 271 -0.82 2.27 5.90
C ALA A 271 -1.30 3.57 5.22
N PRO A 272 -0.37 4.38 4.67
CA PRO A 272 -0.72 5.65 4.06
C PRO A 272 -1.62 5.47 2.84
N ALA A 273 -2.66 6.29 2.71
CA ALA A 273 -3.54 6.28 1.55
C ALA A 273 -3.75 7.67 0.98
N VAL A 274 -3.87 7.75 -0.36
CA VAL A 274 -4.05 9.04 -1.01
C VAL A 274 -5.49 9.52 -0.85
N GLY A 275 -5.69 10.55 -0.04
CA GLY A 275 -6.93 11.20 0.31
C GLY A 275 -7.00 11.54 1.81
N ASP A 276 -6.17 10.92 2.64
CA ASP A 276 -6.19 11.06 4.10
C ASP A 276 -5.89 12.50 4.58
N LEU A 277 -5.07 13.22 3.82
CA LEU A 277 -4.62 14.58 4.15
C LEU A 277 -5.43 15.65 3.41
N ALA A 278 -6.30 15.27 2.46
CA ALA A 278 -7.04 16.20 1.61
C ALA A 278 -7.84 17.26 2.40
N ASP A 279 -8.38 16.86 3.56
CA ASP A 279 -9.19 17.70 4.44
C ASP A 279 -8.36 18.36 5.58
N LYS A 280 -7.04 18.13 5.63
CA LYS A 280 -6.12 18.65 6.66
C LYS A 280 -5.41 19.94 6.22
N GLY A 281 -4.69 20.60 7.12
CA GLY A 281 -3.88 21.80 6.80
C GLY A 281 -2.62 21.48 5.99
N ALA A 282 -2.02 22.51 5.38
CA ALA A 282 -0.77 22.34 4.61
C ALA A 282 0.41 21.81 5.46
N ASP A 283 0.43 22.09 6.76
CA ASP A 283 1.41 21.54 7.71
C ASP A 283 1.33 20.01 7.77
N ALA A 284 0.12 19.48 8.00
CA ALA A 284 -0.12 18.05 8.00
C ALA A 284 0.14 17.40 6.63
N LEU A 285 -0.16 18.11 5.53
CA LEU A 285 0.16 17.64 4.18
C LEU A 285 1.66 17.47 3.97
N LEU A 286 2.44 18.52 4.26
CA LEU A 286 3.88 18.54 3.99
C LEU A 286 4.66 17.57 4.89
N ASP A 287 4.28 17.44 6.16
CA ASP A 287 4.88 16.45 7.06
C ASP A 287 4.38 15.03 6.75
N GLY A 288 3.08 14.84 6.50
CA GLY A 288 2.47 13.52 6.30
C GLY A 288 2.90 12.84 4.99
N THR A 289 3.21 13.59 3.95
CA THR A 289 3.71 13.05 2.67
C THR A 289 5.21 12.74 2.67
N ALA A 290 5.92 12.95 3.79
CA ALA A 290 7.34 12.62 3.90
C ALA A 290 7.62 11.13 3.65
N ALA A 291 6.77 10.26 4.20
CA ALA A 291 6.87 8.81 4.07
C ALA A 291 6.21 8.25 2.79
N PHE A 292 5.56 9.11 1.99
CA PHE A 292 4.86 8.66 0.80
C PHE A 292 5.86 8.48 -0.35
N PRO A 293 5.67 7.45 -1.20
CA PRO A 293 6.28 7.41 -2.52
C PRO A 293 5.99 8.72 -3.31
N PRO A 294 6.93 9.23 -4.14
CA PRO A 294 6.79 10.50 -4.88
C PRO A 294 5.44 10.75 -5.60
N GLY A 295 4.96 9.84 -6.41
CA GLY A 295 3.67 9.80 -7.10
C GLY A 295 2.47 9.68 -6.15
N ALA A 296 2.59 8.97 -5.03
CA ALA A 296 1.55 8.99 -3.99
C ALA A 296 1.47 10.37 -3.31
N ALA A 297 2.62 10.97 -2.98
CA ALA A 297 2.72 12.32 -2.45
C ALA A 297 2.18 13.38 -3.43
N GLN A 298 2.47 13.22 -4.73
CA GLN A 298 1.92 14.07 -5.79
C GLN A 298 0.39 13.96 -5.83
N ALA A 299 -0.15 12.74 -5.89
CA ALA A 299 -1.59 12.53 -5.95
C ALA A 299 -2.31 13.07 -4.69
N GLU A 300 -1.67 13.01 -3.52
CA GLU A 300 -2.21 13.56 -2.27
C GLU A 300 -2.31 15.08 -2.37
N THR A 301 -1.23 15.69 -2.83
CA THR A 301 -1.14 17.12 -3.02
C THR A 301 -2.17 17.60 -4.04
N GLU A 302 -2.37 16.90 -5.15
CA GLU A 302 -3.39 17.22 -6.15
C GLU A 302 -4.81 17.19 -5.54
N GLN A 303 -5.13 16.19 -4.73
CA GLN A 303 -6.44 16.10 -4.05
C GLN A 303 -6.64 17.19 -3.01
N TRP A 304 -5.59 17.52 -2.25
CA TRP A 304 -5.60 18.61 -1.29
C TRP A 304 -5.82 19.96 -1.98
N LEU A 305 -5.19 20.17 -3.14
CA LEU A 305 -5.34 21.37 -3.97
C LEU A 305 -6.73 21.49 -4.59
N GLN A 306 -7.36 20.39 -5.03
CA GLN A 306 -8.71 20.40 -5.65
C GLN A 306 -9.79 21.00 -4.74
N ARG A 307 -9.59 20.97 -3.42
CA ARG A 307 -10.53 21.49 -2.41
C ARG A 307 -10.31 22.97 -2.08
N ARG A 308 -9.30 23.63 -2.65
CA ARG A 308 -8.84 24.97 -2.26
C ARG A 308 -8.69 25.90 -3.45
N GLU A 309 -8.80 27.20 -3.18
CA GLU A 309 -8.44 28.23 -4.17
C GLU A 309 -6.91 28.26 -4.32
N SER A 310 -6.42 28.30 -5.56
CA SER A 310 -5.00 28.12 -5.88
C SER A 310 -4.07 29.08 -5.17
N LEU A 311 -4.41 30.37 -5.12
CA LEU A 311 -3.56 31.37 -4.47
C LEU A 311 -3.58 31.26 -2.94
N ALA A 312 -4.75 30.99 -2.34
CA ALA A 312 -4.88 30.69 -0.92
C ALA A 312 -4.06 29.46 -0.53
N ALA A 313 -4.14 28.39 -1.32
CA ALA A 313 -3.36 27.17 -1.13
C ALA A 313 -1.85 27.43 -1.21
N ALA A 314 -1.39 28.21 -2.19
CA ALA A 314 0.02 28.59 -2.31
C ALA A 314 0.55 29.33 -1.07
N ARG A 315 -0.24 30.27 -0.51
CA ARG A 315 0.12 30.97 0.73
C ARG A 315 0.15 30.04 1.94
N GLU A 316 -0.80 29.11 2.03
CA GLU A 316 -0.87 28.12 3.11
C GLU A 316 0.35 27.19 3.08
N LEU A 317 0.72 26.69 1.90
CA LEU A 317 1.93 25.86 1.68
C LEU A 317 3.20 26.61 2.10
N LEU A 318 3.38 27.86 1.66
CA LEU A 318 4.53 28.68 2.03
C LEU A 318 4.56 28.96 3.53
N ALA A 319 3.40 29.15 4.17
CA ALA A 319 3.35 29.33 5.62
C ALA A 319 3.79 28.06 6.37
N ALA A 320 3.33 26.89 5.94
CA ALA A 320 3.66 25.59 6.52
C ALA A 320 5.13 25.17 6.30
N ALA A 321 5.75 25.65 5.22
CA ALA A 321 7.15 25.34 4.88
C ALA A 321 8.18 26.05 5.79
N ARG A 322 7.77 26.99 6.64
CA ARG A 322 8.69 27.66 7.57
C ARG A 322 9.14 26.75 8.70
N GLY A 323 10.25 27.11 9.33
CA GLY A 323 10.74 26.49 10.55
C GLY A 323 12.20 26.07 10.48
N SER A 324 12.73 25.79 11.67
CA SER A 324 14.13 25.41 11.88
C SER A 324 14.29 24.06 12.57
N ASP A 325 13.21 23.28 12.73
CA ASP A 325 13.27 21.90 13.21
C ASP A 325 13.88 20.97 12.16
N ALA A 326 14.17 19.74 12.56
CA ALA A 326 14.84 18.75 11.72
C ALA A 326 14.04 18.40 10.44
N GLY A 327 12.71 18.50 10.46
CA GLY A 327 11.85 18.22 9.31
C GLY A 327 11.69 19.39 8.34
N ALA A 328 12.09 20.60 8.73
CA ALA A 328 11.83 21.80 7.94
C ALA A 328 12.44 21.80 6.51
N PRO A 329 13.66 21.28 6.28
CA PRO A 329 14.20 21.17 4.92
C PRO A 329 13.32 20.30 4.01
N LEU A 330 12.84 19.16 4.51
CA LEU A 330 11.96 18.27 3.75
C LEU A 330 10.61 18.94 3.48
N ARG A 331 10.01 19.64 4.46
CA ARG A 331 8.79 20.43 4.24
C ARG A 331 8.97 21.47 3.13
N ARG A 332 10.11 22.17 3.09
CA ARG A 332 10.42 23.16 2.04
C ARG A 332 10.54 22.54 0.66
N LEU A 333 11.19 21.37 0.55
CA LEU A 333 11.25 20.61 -0.70
C LEU A 333 9.86 20.17 -1.18
N ARG A 334 9.05 19.59 -0.28
CA ARG A 334 7.66 19.20 -0.58
C ARG A 334 6.80 20.40 -0.96
N CYS A 335 6.99 21.54 -0.30
CA CYS A 335 6.31 22.79 -0.66
C CYS A 335 6.65 23.23 -2.08
N GLN A 336 7.91 23.14 -2.52
CA GLN A 336 8.26 23.45 -3.90
C GLN A 336 7.58 22.51 -4.90
N GLN A 337 7.58 21.21 -4.63
CA GLN A 337 6.88 20.23 -5.46
C GLN A 337 5.39 20.55 -5.57
N ALA A 338 4.76 20.89 -4.45
CA ALA A 338 3.35 21.29 -4.41
C ALA A 338 3.07 22.59 -5.18
N LEU A 339 3.92 23.61 -5.05
CA LEU A 339 3.77 24.89 -5.76
C LEU A 339 3.91 24.73 -7.28
N SER A 340 4.73 23.78 -7.75
CA SER A 340 4.80 23.42 -9.17
C SER A 340 3.47 22.86 -9.70
N LEU A 341 2.69 22.15 -8.88
CA LEU A 341 1.34 21.67 -9.24
C LEU A 341 0.30 22.80 -9.25
N VAL A 342 0.46 23.82 -8.40
CA VAL A 342 -0.37 25.04 -8.44
C VAL A 342 -0.12 25.84 -9.73
N GLY A 343 1.13 25.83 -10.22
CA GLY A 343 1.54 26.51 -11.44
C GLY A 343 1.53 28.04 -11.31
N ALA A 344 1.34 28.74 -12.43
CA ALA A 344 1.50 30.20 -12.52
C ALA A 344 0.66 31.02 -11.50
N SER A 345 -0.46 30.47 -11.03
CA SER A 345 -1.30 31.10 -10.00
C SER A 345 -0.59 31.30 -8.65
N ALA A 346 0.51 30.58 -8.39
CA ALA A 346 1.32 30.73 -7.18
C ALA A 346 2.25 31.95 -7.19
N GLU A 347 2.51 32.57 -8.37
CA GLU A 347 3.48 33.67 -8.49
C GLU A 347 3.28 34.81 -7.47
N PRO A 348 2.05 35.32 -7.23
CA PRO A 348 1.85 36.41 -6.27
C PRO A 348 2.27 36.02 -4.85
N ALA A 349 1.98 34.79 -4.40
CA ALA A 349 2.37 34.31 -3.08
C ALA A 349 3.89 34.15 -2.95
N LEU A 350 4.57 33.74 -4.03
CA LEU A 350 6.03 33.64 -4.04
C LEU A 350 6.74 35.00 -4.02
N ARG A 351 6.15 36.01 -4.69
CA ARG A 351 6.66 37.38 -4.60
C ARG A 351 6.57 37.95 -3.18
N GLU A 352 5.55 37.56 -2.40
CA GLU A 352 5.37 37.99 -1.01
C GLU A 352 6.50 37.52 -0.07
N VAL A 353 7.19 36.42 -0.40
CA VAL A 353 8.24 35.82 0.45
C VAL A 353 9.67 36.03 -0.08
N LEU A 354 9.87 36.92 -1.06
CA LEU A 354 11.21 37.18 -1.63
C LEU A 354 12.22 37.71 -0.60
N ASP A 355 11.76 38.42 0.42
CA ASP A 355 12.62 38.94 1.50
C ASP A 355 12.71 37.99 2.71
N ASP A 356 12.04 36.84 2.66
CA ASP A 356 12.09 35.81 3.69
C ASP A 356 13.44 35.08 3.64
N ALA A 357 14.08 34.88 4.79
CA ALA A 357 15.41 34.27 4.89
C ALA A 357 15.41 32.77 4.53
N GLU A 358 14.31 32.07 4.85
CA GLU A 358 14.17 30.62 4.64
C GLU A 358 13.57 30.33 3.26
N LEU A 359 12.58 31.12 2.84
CA LEU A 359 11.80 30.85 1.62
C LEU A 359 12.28 31.65 0.40
N GLY A 360 12.96 32.77 0.60
CA GLY A 360 13.31 33.69 -0.49
C GLY A 360 14.22 33.06 -1.55
N GLY A 361 15.08 32.11 -1.16
CA GLY A 361 15.91 31.35 -2.10
C GLY A 361 15.08 30.46 -3.02
N LEU A 362 14.22 29.63 -2.43
CA LEU A 362 13.31 28.73 -3.14
C LEU A 362 12.33 29.49 -4.04
N ALA A 363 11.84 30.64 -3.58
CA ALA A 363 10.94 31.48 -4.35
C ALA A 363 11.60 32.05 -5.61
N ARG A 364 12.87 32.48 -5.51
CA ARG A 364 13.63 32.95 -6.69
C ARG A 364 13.87 31.85 -7.70
N VAL A 365 14.19 30.63 -7.24
CA VAL A 365 14.35 29.46 -8.13
C VAL A 365 13.05 29.21 -8.89
N TRP A 366 11.94 29.06 -8.16
CA TRP A 366 10.64 28.79 -8.78
C TRP A 366 10.24 29.88 -9.78
N LEU A 367 10.37 31.16 -9.40
CA LEU A 367 10.02 32.30 -10.26
C LEU A 367 10.88 32.32 -11.54
N THR A 368 12.17 32.03 -11.41
CA THR A 368 13.09 32.01 -12.56
C THR A 368 12.76 30.86 -13.52
N GLU A 369 12.51 29.65 -12.98
CA GLU A 369 12.15 28.47 -13.78
C GLU A 369 10.83 28.65 -14.53
N HIS A 370 9.89 29.38 -13.95
CA HIS A 370 8.59 29.70 -14.56
C HIS A 370 8.63 30.97 -15.44
N GLY A 371 9.81 31.53 -15.69
CA GLY A 371 10.00 32.65 -16.61
C GLY A 371 9.47 34.00 -16.10
N ALA A 372 9.31 34.16 -14.79
CA ALA A 372 8.89 35.42 -14.20
C ALA A 372 9.92 36.52 -14.45
N VAL A 373 9.43 37.74 -14.72
CA VAL A 373 10.27 38.93 -14.93
C VAL A 373 10.53 39.64 -13.61
N ASP A 374 11.64 40.40 -13.57
CA ASP A 374 12.05 41.25 -12.45
C ASP A 374 12.31 40.49 -11.13
N VAL A 375 12.86 39.27 -11.23
CA VAL A 375 13.30 38.50 -10.05
C VAL A 375 14.66 39.03 -9.58
N PRO A 376 14.79 39.53 -8.33
CA PRO A 376 16.05 40.05 -7.82
C PRO A 376 17.08 38.91 -7.64
N PRO A 377 18.35 39.10 -8.01
CA PRO A 377 19.37 38.06 -7.85
C PRO A 377 19.55 37.68 -6.37
N PRO A 378 19.78 36.39 -6.06
CA PRO A 378 20.02 35.96 -4.69
C PRO A 378 21.38 36.47 -4.19
N SER A 379 21.48 36.70 -2.89
CA SER A 379 22.78 36.94 -2.25
C SER A 379 23.58 35.64 -2.18
N GLU A 380 24.91 35.74 -2.10
CA GLU A 380 25.78 34.57 -1.93
C GLU A 380 25.42 33.76 -0.68
N ALA A 381 25.12 34.43 0.43
CA ALA A 381 24.68 33.77 1.67
C ALA A 381 23.40 32.95 1.47
N MET A 382 22.43 33.48 0.72
CA MET A 382 21.17 32.78 0.41
C MET A 382 21.41 31.58 -0.51
N VAL A 383 22.31 31.68 -1.48
CA VAL A 383 22.67 30.54 -2.36
C VAL A 383 23.25 29.39 -1.53
N TYR A 384 24.19 29.68 -0.62
CA TYR A 384 24.74 28.63 0.23
C TYR A 384 23.74 28.08 1.24
N TRP A 385 22.90 28.93 1.84
CA TRP A 385 21.83 28.48 2.74
C TRP A 385 20.87 27.53 2.03
N LEU A 386 20.39 27.91 0.85
CA LEU A 386 19.53 27.07 0.01
C LEU A 386 20.21 25.75 -0.37
N THR A 387 21.50 25.80 -0.70
CA THR A 387 22.25 24.57 -1.05
C THR A 387 22.30 23.59 0.12
N ILE A 388 22.53 24.08 1.34
CA ILE A 388 22.51 23.25 2.55
C ILE A 388 21.12 22.66 2.76
N ASP A 389 20.08 23.49 2.65
CA ASP A 389 18.69 23.09 2.86
C ASP A 389 18.26 22.02 1.85
N THR A 390 18.60 22.18 0.56
CA THR A 390 18.33 21.19 -0.47
C THR A 390 19.02 19.86 -0.20
N VAL A 391 20.31 19.87 0.18
CA VAL A 391 21.01 18.61 0.50
C VAL A 391 20.45 17.95 1.75
N ALA A 392 20.05 18.73 2.76
CA ALA A 392 19.39 18.21 3.96
C ALA A 392 18.04 17.56 3.63
N ALA A 393 17.24 18.18 2.76
CA ALA A 393 15.96 17.64 2.31
C ALA A 393 16.14 16.32 1.54
N GLN A 394 17.12 16.26 0.63
CA GLN A 394 17.41 15.06 -0.15
C GLN A 394 17.92 13.90 0.72
N LEU A 395 18.75 14.19 1.73
CA LEU A 395 19.17 13.20 2.72
C LEU A 395 17.98 12.62 3.50
N ALA A 396 16.97 13.44 3.79
CA ALA A 396 15.76 13.00 4.48
C ALA A 396 14.81 12.21 3.56
N ALA A 397 14.74 12.55 2.27
CA ALA A 397 13.82 11.94 1.31
C ALA A 397 14.33 10.60 0.75
N GLU A 398 15.59 10.53 0.35
CA GLU A 398 16.13 9.41 -0.46
C GLU A 398 17.32 8.70 0.20
N GLY A 399 17.72 9.13 1.41
CA GLY A 399 18.84 8.53 2.13
C GLY A 399 20.18 8.69 1.39
N ASN A 400 20.81 7.58 0.99
CA ASN A 400 22.12 7.57 0.31
C ASN A 400 22.02 7.16 -1.17
N SER A 401 21.03 7.69 -1.89
CA SER A 401 20.73 7.43 -3.31
C SER A 401 21.90 7.80 -4.25
N GLU A 402 21.88 7.27 -5.49
CA GLU A 402 22.88 7.60 -6.51
C GLU A 402 22.75 9.06 -6.97
N GLU A 403 21.51 9.55 -7.04
CA GLU A 403 21.12 10.92 -7.33
C GLU A 403 21.74 11.89 -6.33
N LEU A 404 21.65 11.57 -5.04
CA LEU A 404 22.28 12.38 -3.99
C LEU A 404 23.81 12.38 -4.12
N ARG A 405 24.43 11.24 -4.45
CA ARG A 405 25.89 11.20 -4.69
C ARG A 405 26.28 12.10 -5.85
N ALA A 406 25.55 12.04 -6.96
CA ALA A 406 25.77 12.89 -8.12
C ALA A 406 25.60 14.39 -7.79
N LEU A 407 24.60 14.75 -6.98
CA LEU A 407 24.40 16.11 -6.48
C LEU A 407 25.61 16.58 -5.64
N VAL A 408 26.04 15.77 -4.67
CA VAL A 408 27.17 16.08 -3.78
C VAL A 408 28.47 16.27 -4.58
N GLU A 409 28.72 15.41 -5.57
CA GLU A 409 29.87 15.54 -6.47
C GLU A 409 29.79 16.81 -7.34
N GLY A 410 28.61 17.12 -7.86
CA GLY A 410 28.35 18.31 -8.66
C GLY A 410 28.67 19.59 -7.90
N LEU A 411 28.17 19.70 -6.67
CA LEU A 411 28.38 20.87 -5.79
C LEU A 411 29.86 21.08 -5.47
N ALA A 412 30.59 20.00 -5.13
CA ALA A 412 32.02 20.08 -4.83
C ALA A 412 32.87 20.47 -6.06
N ARG A 413 32.44 20.07 -7.26
CA ARG A 413 33.14 20.39 -8.52
C ARG A 413 32.91 21.82 -8.99
N GLN A 414 31.69 22.33 -8.84
CA GLN A 414 31.29 23.64 -9.37
C GLN A 414 31.86 24.81 -8.54
N HIS A 415 32.10 24.62 -7.25
CA HIS A 415 32.52 25.69 -6.35
C HIS A 415 33.86 25.38 -5.68
N GLY A 416 34.96 25.85 -6.29
CA GLY A 416 36.27 25.83 -5.63
C GLY A 416 36.23 26.67 -4.35
N GLY A 417 36.32 26.02 -3.18
CA GLY A 417 36.17 26.68 -1.88
C GLY A 417 34.79 26.54 -1.22
N PHE A 418 33.88 25.74 -1.80
CA PHE A 418 32.54 25.45 -1.25
C PHE A 418 32.58 25.17 0.25
N PHE A 419 33.40 24.21 0.68
CA PHE A 419 33.48 23.81 2.08
C PHE A 419 33.96 24.92 3.00
N GLU A 420 34.83 25.82 2.52
CA GLU A 420 35.26 26.98 3.31
C GLU A 420 34.14 28.02 3.45
N ALA A 421 33.30 28.23 2.44
CA ALA A 421 32.17 29.14 2.56
C ALA A 421 31.05 28.54 3.44
N VAL A 422 30.68 27.29 3.19
CA VAL A 422 29.47 26.64 3.74
C VAL A 422 29.53 26.41 5.25
N TRP A 423 30.70 26.10 5.84
CA TRP A 423 30.77 25.86 7.29
C TRP A 423 30.43 27.09 8.13
N ARG A 424 30.50 28.30 7.55
CA ARG A 424 30.21 29.57 8.20
C ARG A 424 28.73 29.97 8.09
N VAL A 425 27.94 29.23 7.33
CA VAL A 425 26.52 29.53 7.10
C VAL A 425 25.70 29.10 8.30
N GLU A 426 24.91 30.04 8.83
CA GLU A 426 23.98 29.80 9.92
C GLU A 426 22.73 29.06 9.42
N HIS A 427 22.83 27.74 9.35
CA HIS A 427 21.73 26.83 9.04
C HIS A 427 21.74 25.66 10.04
N PRO A 428 20.59 25.21 10.58
CA PRO A 428 20.54 24.11 11.55
C PRO A 428 21.25 22.84 11.07
N ALA A 429 20.99 22.43 9.82
CA ALA A 429 21.57 21.24 9.19
C ALA A 429 23.01 21.35 8.67
N THR A 430 23.72 22.50 8.82
CA THR A 430 25.06 22.70 8.21
C THR A 430 26.04 21.58 8.57
N ALA A 431 26.12 21.22 9.85
CA ALA A 431 27.05 20.20 10.34
C ALA A 431 26.75 18.82 9.75
N ASP A 432 25.48 18.41 9.76
CA ASP A 432 25.04 17.09 9.34
C ASP A 432 25.16 16.91 7.81
N VAL A 433 24.85 17.96 7.04
CA VAL A 433 25.06 17.98 5.59
C VAL A 433 26.54 17.81 5.24
N LEU A 434 27.44 18.58 5.88
CA LEU A 434 28.87 18.49 5.62
C LEU A 434 29.44 17.11 6.00
N GLU A 435 28.92 16.49 7.04
CA GLU A 435 29.29 15.12 7.43
C GLU A 435 28.81 14.09 6.42
N ALA A 436 27.55 14.18 5.98
CA ALA A 436 26.98 13.31 4.96
C ALA A 436 27.74 13.44 3.62
N MET A 437 28.06 14.66 3.19
CA MET A 437 28.92 14.89 2.02
C MET A 437 30.29 14.22 2.17
N GLY A 438 30.89 14.29 3.37
CA GLY A 438 32.15 13.61 3.67
C GLY A 438 32.06 12.09 3.62
N ARG A 439 30.89 11.51 3.92
CA ARG A 439 30.61 10.07 3.82
C ARG A 439 30.39 9.64 2.36
N LEU A 440 29.66 10.43 1.58
CA LEU A 440 29.18 10.08 0.24
C LEU A 440 30.18 10.35 -0.88
N HIS A 441 31.06 11.35 -0.74
CA HIS A 441 31.91 11.79 -1.84
C HIS A 441 33.02 10.75 -2.17
N PRO A 442 33.19 10.33 -3.45
CA PRO A 442 34.16 9.28 -3.81
C PRO A 442 35.63 9.74 -3.72
N ASP A 443 35.92 11.03 -3.97
CA ASP A 443 37.27 11.58 -3.78
C ASP A 443 37.59 11.74 -2.29
N LYS A 444 38.60 10.98 -1.82
CA LYS A 444 39.09 11.00 -0.44
C LYS A 444 39.58 12.37 0.03
N LYS A 445 40.10 13.23 -0.86
CA LYS A 445 40.56 14.59 -0.50
C LYS A 445 39.37 15.48 -0.19
N VAL A 446 38.40 15.52 -1.09
CA VAL A 446 37.16 16.29 -0.93
C VAL A 446 36.38 15.81 0.30
N ALA A 447 36.25 14.50 0.46
CA ALA A 447 35.63 13.88 1.62
C ALA A 447 36.32 14.27 2.94
N LYS A 448 37.64 14.47 2.94
CA LYS A 448 38.39 14.94 4.12
C LYS A 448 38.17 16.41 4.39
N GLU A 449 38.05 17.24 3.36
CA GLU A 449 37.73 18.67 3.50
C GLU A 449 36.33 18.86 4.06
N ALA A 450 35.33 18.14 3.55
CA ALA A 450 33.96 18.13 4.06
C ALA A 450 33.90 17.76 5.55
N ARG A 451 34.56 16.67 5.98
CA ARG A 451 34.63 16.28 7.41
C ARG A 451 35.27 17.33 8.29
N LYS A 452 36.32 18.02 7.80
CA LYS A 452 36.94 19.13 8.54
C LYS A 452 35.99 20.31 8.68
N ALA A 453 35.27 20.64 7.62
CA ALA A 453 34.26 21.68 7.62
C ALA A 453 33.11 21.35 8.58
N ALA A 454 32.64 20.09 8.60
CA ALA A 454 31.63 19.61 9.56
C ALA A 454 32.10 19.80 11.02
N PHE A 455 33.35 19.45 11.32
CA PHE A 455 33.92 19.66 12.66
C PHE A 455 33.96 21.14 13.06
N LYS A 456 34.33 22.04 12.13
CA LYS A 456 34.30 23.49 12.36
C LYS A 456 32.87 23.98 12.63
N ALA A 457 31.90 23.55 11.83
CA ALA A 457 30.49 23.92 11.99
C ALA A 457 29.92 23.48 13.35
N ARG A 458 30.16 22.22 13.77
CA ARG A 458 29.75 21.72 15.10
C ARG A 458 30.36 22.54 16.24
N SER A 459 31.64 22.92 16.10
CA SER A 459 32.33 23.73 17.11
C SER A 459 31.78 25.16 17.21
N GLN A 460 31.20 25.70 16.12
CA GLN A 460 30.54 27.01 16.10
C GLN A 460 29.12 26.96 16.66
N GLN A 461 28.40 25.85 16.47
CA GLN A 461 27.02 25.68 16.96
C GLN A 461 26.94 25.22 18.42
N GLY A 462 27.96 24.52 18.93
CA GLY A 462 28.00 23.98 20.30
C GLY A 462 28.72 24.85 21.34
N GLY A 463 29.15 26.07 20.97
CA GLY A 463 29.71 27.07 21.87
C GLY A 463 28.79 28.27 21.96
#